data_AF-A0A960YJA4-F1
#
_entry.id   AF-A0A960YJA4-F1
#
_cell.length_a   1.000
_cell.length_b   1.000
_cell.length_c   1.000
_cell.angle_alpha   90.00
_cell.angle_beta   90.00
_cell.angle_gamma   90.00
#
_symmetry.space_group_name_H-M   'P 1'
#
loop_
_entity.id
_entity.type
_entity.pdbx_description
1 polymer ?
#
loop_
_entity_poly.entity_id
_entity_poly.type
_entity_poly.pdbx_seq_one_letter_code
_entity_poly.pdbx_strand_id
1 'polypeptide(L)'
;MYFFFYYPLGVQRRPAGPAWATWSLTGIMLTVFLYFHTHPMAALLNWEWWVYFPQASLRPGLFLSVFNHVGWMHIAGNLIYLWTFGPSLERELGGARYLLLFVFLGVMSNLAQGLVSSTLLTAGAGLGVVGASGAISGLLGLFVLRFPYARIRTAWVLFSPLYGQVKSGVVAIPSLLAVGSWVALQLVHVGAKALGGADGTAYGAHLGGLVTGLLLGWALKLPREGRQFGLRHAAERRLERGDWMGAYEAIQPLLEADDPEDLCLGARCARLLGFGTVGRGLYHRAVRGALAQDDEVGAATVYAEALGGYPDLAFPEPQLYRLALGLDRLGRPRAALRAMEIFRALYGDSERMPLVLLRAARLEEGVDPDRARALYDEQLRRWPQSPYGGLARRALETLENV
;
A
#
# COMPACT_ATOMS: atom_id res chain seq x y z
N MET A 1 -18.89 29.92 -23.21
CA MET A 1 -18.83 29.24 -21.90
C MET A 1 -18.22 27.86 -22.14
N TYR A 2 -17.05 27.57 -21.56
CA TYR A 2 -16.43 26.26 -21.67
C TYR A 2 -17.03 25.33 -20.62
N PHE A 3 -17.44 24.12 -20.99
CA PHE A 3 -17.86 23.12 -20.03
C PHE A 3 -16.65 22.26 -19.67
N PHE A 4 -16.27 22.28 -18.39
CA PHE A 4 -15.16 21.51 -17.83
C PHE A 4 -15.69 20.42 -16.91
N PHE A 5 -15.35 19.17 -17.21
CA PHE A 5 -15.68 18.04 -16.34
C PHE A 5 -14.39 17.34 -15.89
N TYR A 6 -14.28 17.05 -14.60
CA TYR A 6 -13.18 16.28 -14.00
C TYR A 6 -13.70 14.95 -13.47
N TYR A 7 -13.19 13.84 -13.99
CA TYR A 7 -13.55 12.49 -13.53
C TYR A 7 -12.32 11.76 -13.03
N PRO A 8 -12.25 11.38 -11.74
CA PRO A 8 -11.16 10.55 -11.27
C PRO A 8 -11.27 9.15 -11.90
N LEU A 9 -10.19 8.71 -12.54
CA LEU A 9 -10.08 7.40 -13.21
C LEU A 9 -9.33 6.37 -12.34
N GLY A 10 -8.62 6.82 -11.32
CA GLY A 10 -7.86 5.97 -10.42
C GLY A 10 -6.59 6.61 -9.89
N VAL A 11 -5.89 5.88 -9.02
CA VAL A 11 -4.63 6.30 -8.40
C VAL A 11 -3.46 5.70 -9.20
N GLN A 12 -2.41 6.49 -9.45
CA GLN A 12 -1.27 6.11 -10.31
C GLN A 12 -0.57 4.79 -9.91
N ARG A 13 -0.54 4.45 -8.63
CA ARG A 13 -0.14 3.12 -8.15
C ARG A 13 -1.35 2.47 -7.50
N ARG A 14 -1.92 1.46 -8.15
CA ARG A 14 -2.90 0.55 -7.55
C ARG A 14 -2.10 -0.67 -7.02
N PRO A 15 -2.04 -0.90 -5.71
CA PRO A 15 -1.49 -2.15 -5.21
C PRO A 15 -2.27 -3.37 -5.74
N ALA A 16 -1.58 -4.48 -6.00
CA ALA A 16 -2.18 -5.72 -6.47
C ALA A 16 -3.04 -6.41 -5.38
N GLY A 17 -4.09 -7.13 -5.76
CA GLY A 17 -4.96 -7.90 -4.84
C GLY A 17 -6.48 -7.64 -5.03
N PRO A 18 -7.35 -8.52 -4.49
CA PRO A 18 -8.81 -8.42 -4.65
C PRO A 18 -9.40 -7.30 -3.78
N ALA A 19 -10.23 -6.43 -4.37
CA ALA A 19 -11.00 -5.38 -3.68
C ALA A 19 -12.47 -5.80 -3.49
N TRP A 20 -12.67 -6.98 -2.88
CA TRP A 20 -13.98 -7.63 -2.83
C TRP A 20 -15.03 -6.78 -2.12
N ALA A 21 -14.65 -6.05 -1.07
CA ALA A 21 -15.60 -5.23 -0.31
C ALA A 21 -16.09 -4.03 -1.14
N THR A 22 -15.19 -3.38 -1.89
CA THR A 22 -15.54 -2.32 -2.83
C THR A 22 -16.53 -2.83 -3.89
N TRP A 23 -16.31 -4.03 -4.42
CA TRP A 23 -17.22 -4.66 -5.37
C TRP A 23 -18.54 -5.08 -4.73
N SER A 24 -18.54 -5.56 -3.49
CA SER A 24 -19.77 -5.88 -2.75
C SER A 24 -20.62 -4.63 -2.51
N LEU A 25 -20.03 -3.51 -2.08
CA LEU A 25 -20.74 -2.23 -1.92
C LEU A 25 -21.35 -1.78 -3.24
N THR A 26 -20.58 -1.89 -4.34
CA THR A 26 -21.05 -1.58 -5.69
C THR A 26 -22.27 -2.43 -6.06
N GLY A 27 -22.19 -3.75 -5.86
CA GLY A 27 -23.27 -4.68 -6.13
C GLY A 27 -24.52 -4.35 -5.34
N ILE A 28 -24.39 -4.12 -4.02
CA ILE A 28 -25.51 -3.75 -3.15
C ILE A 28 -26.17 -2.45 -3.63
N MET A 29 -25.39 -1.40 -3.90
CA MET A 29 -25.92 -0.12 -4.36
C MET A 29 -26.64 -0.25 -5.70
N LEU A 30 -26.09 -1.00 -6.66
CA LEU A 30 -26.71 -1.24 -7.95
C LEU A 30 -28.01 -2.04 -7.80
N THR A 31 -28.03 -3.09 -6.98
CA THR A 31 -29.23 -3.89 -6.73
C THR A 31 -30.33 -3.04 -6.09
N VAL A 32 -30.02 -2.28 -5.05
CA VAL A 32 -30.99 -1.40 -4.37
C VAL A 32 -31.51 -0.31 -5.32
N PHE A 33 -30.61 0.31 -6.09
CA PHE A 33 -30.97 1.31 -7.09
C PHE A 33 -31.89 0.73 -8.17
N LEU A 34 -31.53 -0.40 -8.77
CA LEU A 34 -32.34 -1.05 -9.81
C LEU A 34 -33.70 -1.47 -9.26
N TYR A 35 -33.75 -1.99 -8.03
CA TYR A 35 -35.00 -2.35 -7.37
C TYR A 35 -35.94 -1.14 -7.26
N PHE A 36 -35.52 -0.04 -6.63
CA PHE A 36 -36.38 1.13 -6.47
C PHE A 36 -36.65 1.88 -7.78
N HIS A 37 -35.74 1.81 -8.75
CA HIS A 37 -35.93 2.42 -10.07
C HIS A 37 -37.01 1.69 -10.89
N THR A 38 -37.07 0.36 -10.77
CA THR A 38 -38.04 -0.48 -11.52
C THR A 38 -39.34 -0.71 -10.76
N HIS A 39 -39.30 -0.67 -9.43
CA HIS A 39 -40.43 -0.97 -8.55
C HIS A 39 -40.64 0.14 -7.49
N PRO A 40 -40.92 1.39 -7.90
CA PRO A 40 -40.98 2.53 -6.99
C PRO A 40 -42.03 2.42 -5.88
N MET A 41 -43.08 1.59 -6.08
CA MET A 41 -44.21 1.40 -5.15
C MET A 41 -44.36 -0.05 -4.65
N ALA A 42 -43.37 -0.94 -4.86
CA ALA A 42 -43.50 -2.34 -4.44
C ALA A 42 -43.28 -2.52 -2.94
N ALA A 43 -44.09 -3.40 -2.33
CA ALA A 43 -44.15 -3.60 -0.88
C ALA A 43 -43.00 -4.43 -0.28
N LEU A 44 -42.11 -5.03 -1.09
CA LEU A 44 -41.04 -5.90 -0.56
C LEU A 44 -39.99 -5.12 0.25
N LEU A 45 -39.67 -3.88 -0.15
CA LEU A 45 -38.82 -2.98 0.63
C LEU A 45 -39.54 -1.65 0.87
N ASN A 46 -39.66 -1.26 2.13
CA ASN A 46 -40.20 0.05 2.49
C ASN A 46 -39.20 1.15 2.14
N TRP A 47 -39.49 1.95 1.11
CA TRP A 47 -38.64 3.07 0.66
C TRP A 47 -38.20 4.00 1.81
N GLU A 48 -39.08 4.29 2.78
CA GLU A 48 -38.75 5.17 3.90
C GLU A 48 -37.61 4.63 4.78
N TRP A 49 -37.38 3.31 4.78
CA TRP A 49 -36.28 2.69 5.52
C TRP A 49 -34.93 2.93 4.83
N TRP A 50 -34.93 3.32 3.56
CA TRP A 50 -33.74 3.57 2.75
C TRP A 50 -33.53 5.06 2.48
N VAL A 51 -34.23 5.91 3.23
CA VAL A 51 -34.10 7.37 3.16
C VAL A 51 -33.83 7.90 4.56
N TYR A 52 -32.77 8.69 4.71
CA TYR A 52 -32.50 9.39 5.96
C TYR A 52 -33.31 10.69 6.01
N PHE A 53 -34.18 10.82 6.99
CA PHE A 53 -34.91 12.05 7.26
C PHE A 53 -34.30 12.74 8.48
N PRO A 54 -33.71 13.95 8.33
CA PRO A 54 -33.12 14.72 9.44
C PRO A 54 -33.98 14.82 10.69
N GLN A 55 -35.30 14.98 10.50
CA GLN A 55 -36.31 15.10 11.54
C GLN A 55 -36.67 13.77 12.24
N ALA A 56 -36.25 12.62 11.70
CA ALA A 56 -36.55 11.28 12.22
C ALA A 56 -35.29 10.40 12.23
N SER A 57 -34.26 10.88 12.93
CA SER A 57 -32.86 10.46 12.78
C SER A 57 -32.53 9.04 13.26
N LEU A 58 -33.40 8.36 13.99
CA LEU A 58 -33.17 6.99 14.53
C LEU A 58 -33.84 5.87 13.71
N ARG A 59 -34.32 6.17 12.51
CA ARG A 59 -34.91 5.17 11.60
C ARG A 59 -33.83 4.35 10.88
N PRO A 60 -34.17 3.19 10.28
CA PRO A 60 -33.23 2.40 9.48
C PRO A 60 -32.51 3.20 8.39
N GLY A 61 -33.15 4.27 7.90
CA GLY A 61 -32.57 5.22 6.94
C GLY A 61 -31.25 5.83 7.37
N LEU A 62 -30.97 5.94 8.68
CA LEU A 62 -29.67 6.39 9.19
C LEU A 62 -28.50 5.53 8.67
N PHE A 63 -28.74 4.22 8.50
CA PHE A 63 -27.75 3.24 8.05
C PHE A 63 -27.91 2.88 6.58
N LEU A 64 -29.16 2.75 6.11
CA LEU A 64 -29.45 2.21 4.79
C LEU A 64 -29.42 3.25 3.67
N SER A 65 -29.54 4.55 3.98
CA SER A 65 -29.62 5.61 2.96
C SER A 65 -28.39 5.68 2.06
N VAL A 66 -27.22 5.27 2.55
CA VAL A 66 -25.97 5.26 1.78
C VAL A 66 -25.96 4.26 0.64
N PHE A 67 -26.89 3.30 0.63
CA PHE A 67 -27.01 2.31 -0.44
C PHE A 67 -28.03 2.72 -1.52
N ASN A 68 -28.90 3.67 -1.22
CA ASN A 68 -29.98 4.11 -2.09
C ASN A 68 -29.60 5.37 -2.90
N HIS A 69 -30.14 5.54 -4.11
CA HIS A 69 -29.77 6.64 -5.01
C HIS A 69 -30.96 7.13 -5.85
N VAL A 70 -31.11 8.47 -5.97
CA VAL A 70 -32.11 9.09 -6.87
C VAL A 70 -31.47 9.42 -8.22
N GLY A 71 -31.48 8.46 -9.15
CA GLY A 71 -31.11 8.65 -10.56
C GLY A 71 -29.74 8.12 -10.99
N TRP A 72 -29.62 7.86 -12.30
CA TRP A 72 -28.46 7.24 -12.94
C TRP A 72 -27.15 8.02 -12.75
N MET A 73 -27.19 9.34 -12.92
CA MET A 73 -25.99 10.17 -12.74
C MET A 73 -25.53 10.23 -11.29
N HIS A 74 -26.47 10.14 -10.34
CA HIS A 74 -26.15 10.14 -8.92
C HIS A 74 -25.38 8.86 -8.54
N ILE A 75 -25.89 7.68 -8.90
CA ILE A 75 -25.18 6.42 -8.65
C ILE A 75 -23.88 6.32 -9.46
N ALA A 76 -23.84 6.79 -10.70
CA ALA A 76 -22.62 6.78 -11.51
C ALA A 76 -21.51 7.64 -10.87
N GLY A 77 -21.83 8.86 -10.40
CA GLY A 77 -20.89 9.70 -9.64
C GLY A 77 -20.40 9.01 -8.36
N ASN A 78 -21.35 8.49 -7.59
CA ASN A 78 -21.22 7.38 -6.63
C ASN A 78 -20.02 6.46 -6.87
N LEU A 79 -20.21 5.61 -7.88
CA LEU A 79 -19.33 4.48 -8.16
C LEU A 79 -17.98 4.92 -8.71
N ILE A 80 -17.91 6.03 -9.47
CA ILE A 80 -16.62 6.57 -9.97
C ILE A 80 -15.69 6.92 -8.80
N TYR A 81 -16.19 7.60 -7.77
CA TYR A 81 -15.39 7.92 -6.60
C TYR A 81 -15.09 6.67 -5.77
N LEU A 82 -16.08 5.81 -5.53
CA LEU A 82 -15.90 4.57 -4.79
C LEU A 82 -14.80 3.69 -5.44
N TRP A 83 -14.80 3.53 -6.76
CA TRP A 83 -13.81 2.73 -7.48
C TRP A 83 -12.44 3.40 -7.62
N THR A 84 -12.39 4.73 -7.57
CA THR A 84 -11.12 5.46 -7.58
C THR A 84 -10.37 5.26 -6.26
N PHE A 85 -11.05 5.45 -5.14
CA PHE A 85 -10.41 5.54 -3.82
C PHE A 85 -10.58 4.27 -2.98
N GLY A 86 -11.73 3.62 -3.08
CA GLY A 86 -12.13 2.46 -2.29
C GLY A 86 -11.11 1.33 -2.30
N PRO A 87 -10.65 0.82 -3.46
CA PRO A 87 -9.70 -0.29 -3.50
C PRO A 87 -8.39 -0.03 -2.75
N SER A 88 -7.89 1.21 -2.77
CA SER A 88 -6.66 1.56 -2.05
C SER A 88 -6.85 1.61 -0.54
N LEU A 89 -8.00 2.11 -0.08
CA LEU A 89 -8.36 2.10 1.33
C LEU A 89 -8.69 0.70 1.83
N GLU A 90 -9.38 -0.11 1.04
CA GLU A 90 -9.73 -1.49 1.38
C GLU A 90 -8.48 -2.33 1.63
N ARG A 91 -7.44 -2.15 0.83
CA ARG A 91 -6.15 -2.83 1.01
C ARG A 91 -5.42 -2.37 2.27
N GLU A 92 -5.49 -1.08 2.58
CA GLU A 92 -4.86 -0.53 3.77
C GLU A 92 -5.55 -1.01 5.05
N LEU A 93 -6.89 -1.00 5.05
CA LEU A 93 -7.69 -1.23 6.24
C LEU A 93 -8.08 -2.71 6.40
N GLY A 94 -8.03 -3.49 5.32
CA GLY A 94 -8.63 -4.82 5.20
C GLY A 94 -10.13 -4.75 4.88
N GLY A 95 -10.62 -5.71 4.09
CA GLY A 95 -11.98 -5.71 3.53
C GLY A 95 -13.11 -5.56 4.56
N ALA A 96 -13.07 -6.34 5.65
CA ALA A 96 -14.11 -6.29 6.68
C ALA A 96 -14.16 -4.95 7.42
N ARG A 97 -12.99 -4.41 7.81
CA ARG A 97 -12.90 -3.10 8.47
C ARG A 97 -13.34 -1.98 7.53
N TYR A 98 -12.97 -2.06 6.26
CA TYR A 98 -13.40 -1.11 5.24
C TYR A 98 -14.93 -1.04 5.10
N LEU A 99 -15.65 -2.18 5.10
CA LEU A 99 -17.11 -2.19 5.08
C LEU A 99 -17.72 -1.52 6.33
N LEU A 100 -17.23 -1.89 7.52
CA LEU A 100 -17.70 -1.31 8.77
C LEU A 100 -17.48 0.21 8.80
N LEU A 101 -16.31 0.66 8.34
CA LEU A 101 -15.98 2.07 8.26
C LEU A 101 -16.82 2.80 7.21
N PHE A 102 -17.11 2.19 6.06
CA PHE A 102 -18.00 2.78 5.07
C PHE A 102 -19.38 3.10 5.65
N VAL A 103 -20.00 2.13 6.34
CA VAL A 103 -21.32 2.33 6.98
C VAL A 103 -21.22 3.34 8.12
N PHE A 104 -20.20 3.24 8.97
CA PHE A 104 -19.98 4.19 10.08
C PHE A 104 -19.82 5.63 9.59
N LEU A 105 -19.00 5.86 8.57
CA LEU A 105 -18.82 7.18 7.96
C LEU A 105 -20.13 7.69 7.35
N GLY A 106 -20.93 6.80 6.77
CA GLY A 106 -22.29 7.10 6.31
C GLY A 106 -23.21 7.61 7.41
N VAL A 107 -23.27 6.87 8.53
CA VAL A 107 -24.04 7.26 9.72
C VAL A 107 -23.60 8.63 10.24
N MET A 108 -22.30 8.83 10.42
CA MET A 108 -21.76 10.12 10.90
C MET A 108 -22.04 11.27 9.93
N SER A 109 -22.02 11.01 8.62
CA SER A 109 -22.40 11.98 7.59
C SER A 109 -23.87 12.36 7.70
N ASN A 110 -24.75 11.38 7.86
CA ASN A 110 -26.19 11.60 8.04
C ASN A 110 -26.46 12.42 9.30
N LEU A 111 -25.83 12.07 10.43
CA LEU A 111 -25.97 12.83 11.67
C LEU A 111 -25.48 14.29 11.51
N ALA A 112 -24.37 14.51 10.82
CA ALA A 112 -23.88 15.86 10.54
C ALA A 112 -24.86 16.65 9.65
N GLN A 113 -25.43 16.02 8.62
CA GLN A 113 -26.49 16.65 7.82
C GLN A 113 -27.72 16.95 8.66
N GLY A 114 -28.12 16.04 9.55
CA GLY A 114 -29.23 16.25 10.48
C GLY A 114 -29.02 17.46 11.38
N LEU A 115 -27.81 17.62 11.92
CA LEU A 115 -27.42 18.78 12.71
C LEU A 115 -27.50 20.08 11.88
N VAL A 116 -26.91 20.09 10.68
CA VAL A 116 -26.92 21.28 9.80
C VAL A 116 -28.34 21.64 9.39
N SER A 117 -29.16 20.67 9.00
CA SER A 117 -30.55 20.86 8.60
C SER A 117 -31.46 21.30 9.76
N SER A 118 -31.14 20.94 11.00
CA SER A 118 -31.95 21.34 12.17
C SER A 118 -31.52 22.69 12.78
N THR A 119 -30.31 23.18 12.48
CA THR A 119 -29.76 24.37 13.14
C THR A 119 -29.42 25.52 12.18
N LEU A 120 -28.73 25.24 11.07
CA LEU A 120 -28.13 26.26 10.19
C LEU A 120 -28.90 26.47 8.89
N LEU A 121 -29.41 25.38 8.30
CA LEU A 121 -30.07 25.37 6.99
C LEU A 121 -31.43 24.68 7.10
N THR A 122 -32.34 25.29 7.86
CA THR A 122 -33.66 24.74 8.20
C THR A 122 -34.63 24.69 7.01
N ALA A 123 -34.40 25.54 6.01
CA ALA A 123 -35.08 25.47 4.71
C ALA A 123 -34.69 24.15 4.00
N GLY A 124 -35.57 23.15 4.07
CA GLY A 124 -35.33 21.81 3.53
C GLY A 124 -35.07 20.73 4.59
N ALA A 125 -35.28 21.01 5.88
CA ALA A 125 -35.15 20.02 6.95
C ALA A 125 -36.04 18.79 6.77
N GLY A 126 -37.15 18.92 6.02
CA GLY A 126 -38.05 17.80 5.69
C GLY A 126 -37.59 16.93 4.52
N LEU A 127 -36.56 17.34 3.77
CA LEU A 127 -36.09 16.62 2.59
C LEU A 127 -35.29 15.37 2.99
N GLY A 128 -35.65 14.24 2.41
CA GLY A 128 -34.94 12.99 2.59
C GLY A 128 -33.57 13.00 1.92
N VAL A 129 -32.60 12.37 2.57
CA VAL A 129 -31.22 12.21 2.11
C VAL A 129 -30.98 10.76 1.72
N VAL A 130 -30.39 10.56 0.55
CA VAL A 130 -29.91 9.25 0.06
C VAL A 130 -28.57 9.43 -0.65
N GLY A 131 -27.83 8.34 -0.80
CA GLY A 131 -26.62 8.29 -1.60
C GLY A 131 -25.38 8.02 -0.77
N ALA A 132 -24.41 7.36 -1.39
CA ALA A 132 -23.14 6.99 -0.77
C ALA A 132 -22.18 8.18 -0.57
N SER A 133 -22.50 9.37 -1.09
CA SER A 133 -21.59 10.51 -1.19
C SER A 133 -21.01 10.96 0.15
N GLY A 134 -21.79 10.95 1.23
CA GLY A 134 -21.32 11.27 2.58
C GLY A 134 -20.28 10.27 3.08
N ALA A 135 -20.59 8.97 3.00
CA ALA A 135 -19.65 7.90 3.36
C ALA A 135 -18.36 7.98 2.53
N ILE A 136 -18.47 8.22 1.22
CA ILE A 136 -17.34 8.39 0.31
C ILE A 136 -16.53 9.65 0.67
N SER A 137 -17.17 10.73 1.09
CA SER A 137 -16.47 11.92 1.58
C SER A 137 -15.63 11.60 2.83
N GLY A 138 -16.14 10.75 3.72
CA GLY A 138 -15.35 10.21 4.82
C GLY A 138 -14.18 9.33 4.37
N LEU A 139 -14.39 8.48 3.36
CA LEU A 139 -13.30 7.72 2.75
C LEU A 139 -12.24 8.64 2.13
N LEU A 140 -12.62 9.76 1.51
CA LEU A 140 -11.68 10.77 1.02
C LEU A 140 -10.84 11.35 2.15
N GLY A 141 -11.44 11.59 3.32
CA GLY A 141 -10.73 12.03 4.53
C GLY A 141 -9.66 11.03 4.98
N LEU A 142 -9.99 9.75 5.03
CA LEU A 142 -9.02 8.68 5.30
C LEU A 142 -7.92 8.64 4.22
N PHE A 143 -8.31 8.75 2.95
CA PHE A 143 -7.43 8.65 1.79
C PHE A 143 -6.36 9.74 1.78
N VAL A 144 -6.72 10.99 2.03
CA VAL A 144 -5.75 12.10 1.99
C VAL A 144 -4.73 12.04 3.11
N LEU A 145 -5.10 11.51 4.28
CA LEU A 145 -4.17 11.33 5.39
C LEU A 145 -3.21 10.17 5.12
N ARG A 146 -3.71 9.07 4.54
CA ARG A 146 -2.87 7.90 4.26
C ARG A 146 -2.00 8.05 3.01
N PHE A 147 -2.55 8.69 1.98
CA PHE A 147 -1.93 8.82 0.67
C PHE A 147 -1.77 10.30 0.25
N PRO A 148 -1.11 11.15 1.06
CA PRO A 148 -0.99 12.60 0.79
C PRO A 148 -0.19 12.92 -0.48
N TYR A 149 0.67 12.00 -0.91
CA TYR A 149 1.50 12.14 -2.11
C TYR A 149 0.97 11.35 -3.31
N ALA A 150 -0.16 10.66 -3.17
CA ALA A 150 -0.78 9.97 -4.29
C ALA A 150 -1.21 10.96 -5.36
N ARG A 151 -1.10 10.54 -6.62
CA ARG A 151 -1.62 11.29 -7.76
C ARG A 151 -2.88 10.63 -8.28
N ILE A 152 -3.95 11.40 -8.33
CA ILE A 152 -5.25 11.00 -8.86
C ILE A 152 -5.23 11.30 -10.35
N ARG A 153 -5.33 10.25 -11.15
CA ARG A 153 -5.51 10.36 -12.60
C ARG A 153 -6.91 10.88 -12.81
N THR A 154 -7.02 12.09 -13.33
CA THR A 154 -8.29 12.79 -13.53
C THR A 154 -8.45 13.03 -15.02
N ALA A 155 -9.47 12.42 -15.61
CA ALA A 155 -9.88 12.76 -16.96
C ALA A 155 -10.46 14.17 -16.96
N TRP A 156 -10.09 14.95 -17.96
CA TRP A 156 -10.71 16.23 -18.24
C TRP A 156 -11.29 16.23 -19.64
N VAL A 157 -12.46 16.82 -19.78
CA VAL A 157 -13.10 17.09 -21.07
C VAL A 157 -13.39 18.58 -21.13
N LEU A 158 -12.91 19.21 -22.19
CA LEU A 158 -13.10 20.62 -22.50
C LEU A 158 -13.88 20.71 -23.81
N PHE A 159 -15.14 21.11 -23.71
CA PHE A 159 -15.92 21.47 -24.89
C PHE A 159 -15.78 22.97 -25.16
N SER A 160 -15.31 23.32 -26.36
CA SER A 160 -15.22 24.70 -26.83
C SER A 160 -16.33 24.97 -27.86
N PRO A 161 -17.45 25.60 -27.46
CA PRO A 161 -18.54 25.92 -28.39
C PRO A 161 -18.07 26.84 -29.53
N LEU A 162 -17.07 27.70 -29.26
CA LEU A 162 -16.55 28.67 -30.20
C LEU A 162 -15.79 28.06 -31.39
N TYR A 163 -15.23 26.85 -31.21
CA TYR A 163 -14.37 26.19 -32.20
C TYR A 163 -14.92 24.83 -32.65
N GLY A 164 -16.07 24.39 -32.12
CA GLY A 164 -16.64 23.07 -32.41
C GLY A 164 -15.74 21.89 -32.00
N GLN A 165 -14.73 22.13 -31.16
CA GLN A 165 -13.73 21.12 -30.78
C GLN A 165 -13.97 20.62 -29.36
N VAL A 166 -13.89 19.29 -29.20
CA VAL A 166 -13.79 18.62 -27.91
C VAL A 166 -12.33 18.27 -27.69
N LYS A 167 -11.70 18.83 -26.66
CA LYS A 167 -10.37 18.39 -26.19
C LYS A 167 -10.56 17.53 -24.96
N SER A 168 -9.84 16.42 -24.89
CA SER A 168 -9.84 15.56 -23.71
C SER A 168 -8.44 15.09 -23.39
N GLY A 169 -8.22 14.73 -22.13
CA GLY A 169 -6.95 14.20 -21.68
C GLY A 169 -7.02 13.66 -20.26
N VAL A 170 -5.89 13.17 -19.77
CA VAL A 170 -5.76 12.69 -18.39
C VAL A 170 -4.62 13.45 -17.74
N VAL A 171 -4.90 14.10 -16.62
CA VAL A 171 -3.90 14.80 -15.81
C VAL A 171 -3.77 14.10 -14.46
N ALA A 172 -2.57 14.06 -13.90
CA ALA A 172 -2.30 13.47 -12.60
C ALA A 172 -2.23 14.58 -11.55
N ILE A 173 -3.29 14.72 -10.75
CA ILE A 173 -3.43 15.78 -9.75
C ILE A 173 -3.00 15.23 -8.38
N PRO A 174 -2.15 15.92 -7.61
CA PRO A 174 -1.85 15.52 -6.22
C PRO A 174 -3.14 15.37 -5.40
N SER A 175 -3.24 14.32 -4.59
CA SER A 175 -4.46 13.97 -3.85
C SER A 175 -4.92 15.09 -2.93
N LEU A 176 -3.99 15.72 -2.21
CA LEU A 176 -4.27 16.88 -1.36
C LEU A 176 -4.85 18.05 -2.15
N LEU A 177 -4.33 18.32 -3.35
CA LEU A 177 -4.83 19.42 -4.19
C LEU A 177 -6.23 19.10 -4.74
N ALA A 178 -6.45 17.88 -5.23
CA ALA A 178 -7.72 17.45 -5.78
C ALA A 178 -8.84 17.48 -4.71
N VAL A 179 -8.59 16.85 -3.55
CA VAL A 179 -9.56 16.83 -2.46
C VAL A 179 -9.71 18.22 -1.85
N GLY A 180 -8.63 18.97 -1.64
CA GLY A 180 -8.69 20.34 -1.13
C GLY A 180 -9.51 21.27 -2.02
N SER A 181 -9.37 21.17 -3.36
CA SER A 181 -10.17 21.94 -4.32
C SER A 181 -11.64 21.54 -4.25
N TRP A 182 -11.94 20.25 -4.11
CA TRP A 182 -13.31 19.76 -3.92
C TRP A 182 -13.92 20.29 -2.61
N VAL A 183 -13.17 20.29 -1.49
CA VAL A 183 -13.62 20.86 -0.21
C VAL A 183 -13.93 22.34 -0.31
N ALA A 184 -13.04 23.12 -0.94
CA ALA A 184 -13.28 24.54 -1.18
C ALA A 184 -14.59 24.76 -1.95
N LEU A 185 -14.83 23.93 -2.98
CA LEU A 185 -16.08 23.96 -3.73
C LEU A 185 -17.29 23.59 -2.85
N GLN A 186 -17.21 22.59 -1.97
CA GLN A 186 -18.29 22.26 -1.03
C GLN A 186 -18.65 23.46 -0.14
N LEU A 187 -17.64 24.17 0.39
CA LEU A 187 -17.84 25.35 1.24
C LEU A 187 -18.53 26.50 0.49
N VAL A 188 -18.16 26.73 -0.77
CA VAL A 188 -18.83 27.71 -1.63
C VAL A 188 -20.31 27.37 -1.80
N HIS A 189 -20.65 26.10 -2.03
CA HIS A 189 -22.06 25.69 -2.18
C HIS A 189 -22.85 25.79 -0.87
N VAL A 190 -22.25 25.48 0.27
CA VAL A 190 -22.86 25.73 1.59
C VAL A 190 -23.16 27.22 1.77
N GLY A 191 -22.22 28.10 1.42
CA GLY A 191 -22.42 29.55 1.46
C GLY A 191 -23.52 30.02 0.50
N ALA A 192 -23.55 29.52 -0.74
CA ALA A 192 -24.60 29.84 -1.70
C ALA A 192 -25.99 29.41 -1.20
N LYS A 193 -26.10 28.26 -0.55
CA LYS A 193 -27.34 27.76 0.05
C LYS A 193 -27.80 28.62 1.22
N ALA A 194 -26.87 29.10 2.05
CA ALA A 194 -27.17 30.05 3.12
C ALA A 194 -27.70 31.40 2.60
N LEU A 195 -27.33 31.78 1.37
CA LEU A 195 -27.82 32.99 0.68
C LEU A 195 -29.12 32.78 -0.12
N GLY A 196 -29.80 31.64 0.06
CA GLY A 196 -31.08 31.33 -0.62
C GLY A 196 -30.93 30.56 -1.93
N GLY A 197 -29.73 30.08 -2.28
CA GLY A 197 -29.54 29.15 -3.38
C GLY A 197 -30.25 27.81 -3.11
N ALA A 198 -30.97 27.30 -4.11
CA ALA A 198 -31.69 26.03 -4.01
C ALA A 198 -31.02 24.96 -4.85
N ASP A 199 -30.41 23.98 -4.19
CA ASP A 199 -30.11 22.68 -4.79
C ASP A 199 -30.44 21.54 -3.81
N GLY A 200 -30.69 20.36 -4.37
CA GLY A 200 -31.04 19.16 -3.62
C GLY A 200 -29.86 18.47 -2.92
N THR A 201 -28.67 19.09 -2.88
CA THR A 201 -27.46 18.43 -2.40
C THR A 201 -27.29 18.58 -0.88
N ALA A 202 -26.92 17.48 -0.23
CA ALA A 202 -26.68 17.40 1.20
C ALA A 202 -25.22 17.74 1.55
N TYR A 203 -24.81 19.01 1.35
CA TYR A 203 -23.42 19.44 1.58
C TYR A 203 -22.93 19.26 3.03
N GLY A 204 -23.83 19.32 4.02
CA GLY A 204 -23.52 19.03 5.42
C GLY A 204 -23.08 17.58 5.62
N ALA A 205 -23.70 16.64 4.89
CA ALA A 205 -23.28 15.23 4.87
C ALA A 205 -21.86 15.07 4.32
N HIS A 206 -21.52 15.78 3.24
CA HIS A 206 -20.20 15.70 2.62
C HIS A 206 -19.09 16.20 3.55
N LEU A 207 -19.28 17.40 4.13
CA LEU A 207 -18.30 17.98 5.06
C LEU A 207 -18.21 17.19 6.37
N GLY A 208 -19.36 16.77 6.92
CA GLY A 208 -19.39 15.96 8.14
C GLY A 208 -18.74 14.59 7.96
N GLY A 209 -19.00 13.93 6.84
CA GLY A 209 -18.34 12.69 6.44
C GLY A 209 -16.83 12.88 6.36
N LEU A 210 -16.38 13.89 5.60
CA LEU A 210 -14.96 14.21 5.45
C LEU A 210 -14.27 14.45 6.79
N VAL A 211 -14.83 15.31 7.65
CA VAL A 211 -14.28 15.61 8.97
C VAL A 211 -14.20 14.36 9.82
N THR A 212 -15.24 13.53 9.82
CA THR A 212 -15.23 12.23 10.52
C THR A 212 -14.10 11.33 10.01
N GLY A 213 -13.93 11.26 8.68
CA GLY A 213 -12.85 10.51 8.05
C GLY A 213 -11.47 11.02 8.43
N LEU A 214 -11.27 12.34 8.49
CA LEU A 214 -10.01 12.96 8.92
C LEU A 214 -9.71 12.63 10.40
N LEU A 215 -10.69 12.78 11.28
CA LEU A 215 -10.53 12.49 12.71
C LEU A 215 -10.22 11.01 12.95
N LEU A 216 -10.96 10.13 12.27
CA LEU A 216 -10.73 8.69 12.35
C LEU A 216 -9.36 8.31 11.78
N GLY A 217 -8.99 8.86 10.63
CA GLY A 217 -7.69 8.60 10.02
C GLY A 217 -6.53 9.06 10.89
N TRP A 218 -6.69 10.18 11.58
CA TRP A 218 -5.75 10.64 12.60
C TRP A 218 -5.66 9.66 13.78
N ALA A 219 -6.80 9.20 14.31
CA ALA A 219 -6.86 8.21 15.39
C ALA A 219 -6.23 6.87 15.00
N LEU A 220 -6.38 6.46 13.73
CA LEU A 220 -5.76 5.28 13.13
C LEU A 220 -4.28 5.49 12.78
N LYS A 221 -3.69 6.65 13.08
CA LYS A 221 -2.28 7.00 12.79
C LYS A 221 -1.91 6.98 11.30
N LEU A 222 -2.89 7.03 10.39
CA LEU A 222 -2.66 7.10 8.94
C LEU A 222 -1.74 8.26 8.51
N PRO A 223 -1.72 9.45 9.16
CA PRO A 223 -0.77 10.50 8.80
C PRO A 223 0.70 10.10 8.99
N ARG A 224 1.01 9.28 10.01
CA ARG A 224 2.37 8.81 10.26
C ARG A 224 2.80 7.85 9.16
N GLU A 225 1.95 6.88 8.84
CA GLU A 225 2.19 5.91 7.77
C GLU A 225 2.27 6.60 6.39
N GLY A 226 1.42 7.60 6.13
CA GLY A 226 1.46 8.40 4.92
C GLY A 226 2.74 9.24 4.79
N ARG A 227 3.25 9.79 5.90
CA ARG A 227 4.54 10.50 5.93
C ARG A 227 5.70 9.55 5.67
N GLN A 228 5.71 8.38 6.30
CA GLN A 228 6.74 7.35 6.10
C GLN A 228 6.78 6.91 4.64
N PHE A 229 5.62 6.56 4.07
CA PHE A 229 5.51 6.23 2.65
C PHE A 229 6.02 7.36 1.74
N GLY A 230 5.68 8.62 2.07
CA GLY A 230 6.15 9.78 1.33
C GLY A 230 7.66 9.97 1.33
N LEU A 231 8.30 9.77 2.49
CA LEU A 231 9.75 9.86 2.64
C LEU A 231 10.46 8.73 1.88
N ARG A 232 9.99 7.48 2.02
CA ARG A 232 10.49 6.33 1.25
C ARG A 232 10.37 6.58 -0.25
N HIS A 233 9.21 7.01 -0.71
CA HIS A 233 8.98 7.29 -2.13
C HIS A 233 9.80 8.48 -2.65
N ALA A 234 10.02 9.51 -1.83
CA ALA A 234 10.90 10.61 -2.18
C ALA A 234 12.35 10.14 -2.32
N ALA A 235 12.82 9.28 -1.41
CA ALA A 235 14.14 8.68 -1.47
C ALA A 235 14.34 7.83 -2.72
N GLU A 236 13.40 6.91 -3.03
CA GLU A 236 13.43 6.09 -4.26
C GLU A 236 13.52 6.94 -5.53
N ARG A 237 12.65 7.94 -5.68
CA ARG A 237 12.64 8.79 -6.89
C ARG A 237 13.91 9.63 -7.04
N ARG A 238 14.50 10.08 -5.94
CA ARG A 238 15.77 10.83 -5.96
C ARG A 238 16.92 9.89 -6.32
N LEU A 239 16.93 8.69 -5.77
CA LEU A 239 17.89 7.64 -6.08
C LEU A 239 17.87 7.28 -7.57
N GLU A 240 16.68 7.07 -8.15
CA GLU A 240 16.48 6.79 -9.59
C GLU A 240 17.00 7.92 -10.49
N ARG A 241 16.96 9.18 -10.01
CA ARG A 241 17.43 10.36 -10.75
C ARG A 241 18.92 10.66 -10.56
N GLY A 242 19.61 9.87 -9.74
CA GLY A 242 21.01 10.12 -9.42
C GLY A 242 21.25 11.16 -8.32
N ASP A 243 20.20 11.68 -7.67
CA ASP A 243 20.30 12.56 -6.51
C ASP A 243 20.49 11.72 -5.23
N TRP A 244 21.69 11.15 -5.06
CA TRP A 244 21.97 10.20 -3.98
C TRP A 244 21.95 10.87 -2.61
N MET A 245 22.43 12.12 -2.51
CA MET A 245 22.44 12.86 -1.25
C MET A 245 21.02 13.22 -0.83
N GLY A 246 20.21 13.77 -1.74
CA GLY A 246 18.80 14.06 -1.44
C GLY A 246 17.98 12.78 -1.17
N ALA A 247 18.35 11.64 -1.75
CA ALA A 247 17.76 10.35 -1.42
C ALA A 247 18.11 9.92 0.01
N TYR A 248 19.38 10.06 0.40
CA TYR A 248 19.86 9.74 1.75
C TYR A 248 19.20 10.63 2.82
N GLU A 249 19.08 11.94 2.57
CA GLU A 249 18.37 12.86 3.46
C GLU A 249 16.88 12.51 3.62
N ALA A 250 16.23 12.07 2.55
CA ALA A 250 14.82 11.70 2.59
C ALA A 250 14.57 10.41 3.40
N ILE A 251 15.47 9.43 3.32
CA ILE A 251 15.32 8.15 4.02
C ILE A 251 15.80 8.20 5.47
N GLN A 252 16.70 9.14 5.81
CA GLN A 252 17.31 9.25 7.15
C GLN A 252 16.32 9.20 8.32
N PRO A 253 15.16 9.91 8.30
CA PRO A 253 14.20 9.87 9.40
C PRO A 253 13.53 8.51 9.61
N LEU A 254 13.63 7.59 8.66
CA LEU A 254 13.03 6.25 8.73
C LEU A 254 14.00 5.20 9.27
N LEU A 255 15.31 5.49 9.27
CA LEU A 255 16.35 4.51 9.64
C LEU A 255 16.34 4.14 11.13
N GLU A 256 15.68 4.93 11.99
CA GLU A 256 15.55 4.62 13.43
C GLU A 256 14.55 3.50 13.71
N ALA A 257 13.59 3.26 12.82
CA ALA A 257 12.54 2.27 13.03
C ALA A 257 12.98 0.81 12.79
N ASP A 258 14.21 0.61 12.32
CA ASP A 258 14.79 -0.70 11.97
C ASP A 258 13.97 -1.53 10.97
N ASP A 259 13.16 -0.86 10.13
CA ASP A 259 12.47 -1.50 9.01
C ASP A 259 13.49 -1.99 7.97
N PRO A 260 13.51 -3.29 7.60
CA PRO A 260 14.52 -3.82 6.69
C PRO A 260 14.55 -3.14 5.32
N GLU A 261 13.40 -2.74 4.78
CA GLU A 261 13.34 -2.06 3.47
C GLU A 261 13.96 -0.66 3.55
N ASP A 262 13.63 0.11 4.58
CA ASP A 262 14.18 1.44 4.81
C ASP A 262 15.70 1.39 5.05
N LEU A 263 16.16 0.43 5.86
CA LEU A 263 17.58 0.21 6.12
C LEU A 263 18.33 -0.16 4.85
N CYS A 264 17.79 -1.05 4.01
CA CYS A 264 18.40 -1.39 2.72
C CYS A 264 18.45 -0.19 1.77
N LEU A 265 17.37 0.60 1.67
CA LEU A 265 17.35 1.80 0.86
C LEU A 265 18.38 2.83 1.34
N GLY A 266 18.48 3.04 2.66
CA GLY A 266 19.54 3.86 3.27
C GLY A 266 20.94 3.33 2.99
N ALA A 267 21.13 2.01 3.07
CA ALA A 267 22.42 1.37 2.81
C ALA A 267 22.86 1.52 1.35
N ARG A 268 21.93 1.42 0.39
CA ARG A 268 22.20 1.71 -1.03
C ARG A 268 22.62 3.16 -1.25
N CYS A 269 21.92 4.10 -0.64
CA CYS A 269 22.25 5.53 -0.74
C CYS A 269 23.63 5.80 -0.13
N ALA A 270 23.89 5.31 1.08
CA ALA A 270 25.18 5.44 1.76
C ALA A 270 26.34 4.85 0.94
N ARG A 271 26.14 3.68 0.32
CA ARG A 271 27.13 3.04 -0.55
C ARG A 271 27.48 3.93 -1.75
N LEU A 272 26.48 4.48 -2.44
CA LEU A 272 26.68 5.34 -3.61
C LEU A 272 27.38 6.66 -3.27
N LEU A 273 27.18 7.16 -2.04
CA LEU A 273 27.85 8.35 -1.51
C LEU A 273 29.28 8.08 -0.99
N GLY A 274 29.73 6.83 -0.97
CA GLY A 274 31.04 6.45 -0.41
C GLY A 274 31.06 6.33 1.12
N PHE A 275 29.90 6.37 1.79
CA PHE A 275 29.76 6.19 3.24
C PHE A 275 29.76 4.70 3.62
N GLY A 276 30.86 4.01 3.34
CA GLY A 276 30.96 2.55 3.45
C GLY A 276 30.70 2.02 4.87
N THR A 277 31.19 2.69 5.91
CA THR A 277 30.95 2.31 7.32
C THR A 277 29.47 2.39 7.68
N VAL A 278 28.79 3.45 7.25
CA VAL A 278 27.36 3.66 7.46
C VAL A 278 26.55 2.61 6.71
N GLY A 279 26.83 2.40 5.41
CA GLY A 279 26.09 1.43 4.61
C GLY A 279 26.26 -0.01 5.11
N ARG A 280 27.47 -0.39 5.55
CA ARG A 280 27.70 -1.68 6.23
C ARG A 280 26.87 -1.80 7.51
N GLY A 281 26.86 -0.76 8.34
CA GLY A 281 26.09 -0.74 9.58
C GLY A 281 24.59 -0.90 9.35
N LEU A 282 24.04 -0.26 8.31
CA LEU A 282 22.62 -0.36 7.96
C LEU A 282 22.25 -1.77 7.47
N TYR A 283 23.05 -2.39 6.60
CA TYR A 283 22.82 -3.80 6.22
C TYR A 283 22.96 -4.74 7.41
N HIS A 284 23.91 -4.48 8.31
CA HIS A 284 24.07 -5.30 9.52
C HIS A 284 22.81 -5.26 10.39
N ARG A 285 22.21 -4.07 10.57
CA ARG A 285 20.95 -3.90 11.30
C ARG A 285 19.79 -4.61 10.59
N ALA A 286 19.67 -4.45 9.28
CA ALA A 286 18.58 -5.05 8.49
C ALA A 286 18.59 -6.58 8.56
N VAL A 287 19.76 -7.20 8.37
CA VAL A 287 19.92 -8.66 8.45
C VAL A 287 19.64 -9.17 9.87
N ARG A 288 20.18 -8.50 10.91
CA ARG A 288 19.92 -8.88 12.31
C ARG A 288 18.44 -8.76 12.67
N GLY A 289 17.78 -7.70 12.22
CA GLY A 289 16.34 -7.48 12.42
C GLY A 289 15.51 -8.61 11.83
N ALA A 290 15.77 -8.98 10.57
CA ALA A 290 15.08 -10.10 9.92
C ALA A 290 15.34 -11.45 10.63
N LEU A 291 16.59 -11.74 10.99
CA LEU A 291 16.93 -12.97 11.73
C LEU A 291 16.27 -13.01 13.12
N ALA A 292 16.12 -11.88 13.81
CA ALA A 292 15.46 -11.80 15.11
C ALA A 292 13.94 -12.06 15.02
N GLN A 293 13.34 -11.81 13.86
CA GLN A 293 11.93 -12.11 13.57
C GLN A 293 11.73 -13.52 12.98
N ASP A 294 12.78 -14.34 12.94
CA ASP A 294 12.82 -15.66 12.30
C ASP A 294 12.47 -15.64 10.79
N ASP A 295 12.59 -14.47 10.15
CA ASP A 295 12.43 -14.30 8.71
C ASP A 295 13.75 -14.66 7.99
N GLU A 296 14.01 -15.96 7.84
CA GLU A 296 15.20 -16.45 7.15
C GLU A 296 15.26 -16.02 5.69
N VAL A 297 14.10 -15.92 5.03
CA VAL A 297 14.01 -15.56 3.61
C VAL A 297 14.33 -14.08 3.42
N GLY A 298 13.73 -13.20 4.22
CA GLY A 298 14.07 -11.78 4.24
C GLY A 298 15.52 -11.53 4.60
N ALA A 299 16.04 -12.20 5.64
CA ALA A 299 17.43 -12.08 6.05
C ALA A 299 18.41 -12.46 4.92
N ALA A 300 18.19 -13.61 4.26
CA ALA A 300 19.01 -14.04 3.14
C ALA A 300 18.86 -13.12 1.92
N THR A 301 17.67 -12.59 1.65
CA THR A 301 17.43 -11.64 0.55
C THR A 301 18.20 -10.33 0.76
N VAL A 302 18.12 -9.77 1.97
CA VAL A 302 18.86 -8.56 2.35
C VAL A 302 20.37 -8.81 2.28
N TYR A 303 20.82 -9.96 2.79
CA TYR A 303 22.25 -10.29 2.77
C TYR A 303 22.79 -10.50 1.35
N ALA A 304 22.00 -11.06 0.43
CA ALA A 304 22.37 -11.15 -0.98
C ALA A 304 22.64 -9.76 -1.60
N GLU A 305 21.76 -8.80 -1.31
CA GLU A 305 21.93 -7.42 -1.75
C GLU A 305 23.20 -6.80 -1.13
N ALA A 306 23.39 -7.00 0.17
CA ALA A 306 24.52 -6.47 0.91
C ALA A 306 25.86 -6.96 0.35
N LEU A 307 25.99 -8.26 0.03
CA LEU A 307 27.19 -8.86 -0.55
C LEU A 307 27.56 -8.27 -1.93
N GLY A 308 26.58 -7.73 -2.67
CA GLY A 308 26.84 -7.01 -3.92
C GLY A 308 27.59 -5.69 -3.73
N GLY A 309 27.47 -5.06 -2.55
CA GLY A 309 28.19 -3.83 -2.21
C GLY A 309 29.35 -4.03 -1.23
N TYR A 310 29.27 -5.06 -0.39
CA TYR A 310 30.17 -5.33 0.73
C TYR A 310 30.50 -6.84 0.75
N PRO A 311 31.39 -7.31 -0.13
CA PRO A 311 31.64 -8.74 -0.35
C PRO A 311 32.36 -9.44 0.81
N ASP A 312 32.78 -8.70 1.82
CA ASP A 312 33.43 -9.15 3.05
C ASP A 312 32.53 -8.95 4.29
N LEU A 313 31.25 -8.58 4.09
CA LEU A 313 30.31 -8.40 5.20
C LEU A 313 30.08 -9.74 5.93
N ALA A 314 30.50 -9.79 7.18
CA ALA A 314 30.46 -11.01 7.99
C ALA A 314 29.47 -10.89 9.16
N PHE A 315 29.02 -12.05 9.64
CA PHE A 315 28.13 -12.21 10.79
C PHE A 315 28.69 -13.27 11.74
N PRO A 316 28.24 -13.31 13.02
CA PRO A 316 28.55 -14.40 13.94
C PRO A 316 28.22 -15.78 13.35
N GLU A 317 28.98 -16.80 13.74
CA GLU A 317 28.94 -18.15 13.17
C GLU A 317 27.51 -18.70 12.96
N PRO A 318 26.59 -18.69 13.94
CA PRO A 318 25.24 -19.22 13.72
C PRO A 318 24.41 -18.43 12.71
N GLN A 319 24.61 -17.11 12.64
CA GLN A 319 23.88 -16.24 11.73
C GLN A 319 24.42 -16.42 10.30
N LEU A 320 25.74 -16.42 10.12
CA LEU A 320 26.36 -16.59 8.80
C LEU A 320 26.05 -17.98 8.21
N TYR A 321 26.03 -19.02 9.05
CA TYR A 321 25.60 -20.35 8.64
C TYR A 321 24.16 -20.35 8.11
N ARG A 322 23.20 -19.78 8.86
CA ARG A 322 21.79 -19.69 8.45
C ARG A 322 21.64 -18.89 7.15
N LEU A 323 22.37 -17.78 7.02
CA LEU A 323 22.34 -16.93 5.83
C LEU A 323 22.89 -17.66 4.59
N ALA A 324 24.03 -18.35 4.70
CA ALA A 324 24.62 -19.11 3.60
C ALA A 324 23.66 -20.19 3.07
N LEU A 325 23.04 -20.97 3.96
CA LEU A 325 22.05 -21.98 3.58
C LEU A 325 20.72 -21.38 3.10
N GLY A 326 20.33 -20.23 3.64
CA GLY A 326 19.17 -19.46 3.17
C GLY A 326 19.34 -19.00 1.73
N LEU A 327 20.51 -18.44 1.39
CA LEU A 327 20.85 -17.99 0.03
C LEU A 327 20.83 -19.15 -0.98
N ASP A 328 21.35 -20.30 -0.58
CA ASP A 328 21.33 -21.52 -1.38
C ASP A 328 19.89 -22.00 -1.64
N ARG A 329 19.05 -22.08 -0.60
CA ARG A 329 17.62 -22.39 -0.74
C ARG A 329 16.85 -21.39 -1.63
N LEU A 330 17.24 -20.11 -1.62
CA LEU A 330 16.65 -19.07 -2.47
C LEU A 330 17.15 -19.11 -3.93
N GLY A 331 18.05 -20.05 -4.27
CA GLY A 331 18.61 -20.13 -5.62
C GLY A 331 19.46 -18.91 -5.97
N ARG A 332 20.25 -18.41 -5.02
CA ARG A 332 21.21 -17.31 -5.21
C ARG A 332 22.65 -17.83 -5.15
N PRO A 333 23.09 -18.64 -6.13
CA PRO A 333 24.33 -19.44 -6.04
C PRO A 333 25.59 -18.59 -5.82
N ARG A 334 25.72 -17.44 -6.51
CA ARG A 334 26.89 -16.54 -6.35
C ARG A 334 26.98 -15.97 -4.93
N ALA A 335 25.86 -15.50 -4.38
CA ALA A 335 25.82 -14.96 -3.03
C ALA A 335 26.02 -16.07 -1.98
N ALA A 336 25.42 -17.25 -2.21
CA ALA A 336 25.57 -18.42 -1.35
C ALA A 336 27.03 -18.86 -1.26
N LEU A 337 27.70 -19.07 -2.41
CA LEU A 337 29.12 -19.41 -2.46
C LEU A 337 29.97 -18.36 -1.74
N ARG A 338 29.69 -17.07 -1.97
CA ARG A 338 30.42 -16.00 -1.29
C ARG A 338 30.23 -16.05 0.23
N ALA A 339 29.01 -16.27 0.70
CA ALA A 339 28.72 -16.43 2.12
C ALA A 339 29.44 -17.65 2.73
N MET A 340 29.49 -18.77 1.99
CA MET A 340 30.18 -19.99 2.39
C MET A 340 31.71 -19.81 2.41
N GLU A 341 32.28 -19.02 1.50
CA GLU A 341 33.69 -18.63 1.53
C GLU A 341 34.03 -17.80 2.78
N ILE A 342 33.19 -16.80 3.11
CA ILE A 342 33.36 -16.00 4.33
C ILE A 342 33.24 -16.92 5.56
N PHE A 343 32.29 -17.85 5.56
CA PHE A 343 32.13 -18.82 6.64
C PHE A 343 33.37 -19.71 6.79
N ARG A 344 33.91 -20.21 5.68
CA ARG A 344 35.15 -21.00 5.68
C ARG A 344 36.35 -20.23 6.19
N ALA A 345 36.47 -18.95 5.80
CA ALA A 345 37.58 -18.10 6.21
C ALA A 345 37.55 -17.77 7.72
N LEU A 346 36.37 -17.54 8.28
CA LEU A 346 36.21 -17.10 9.68
C LEU A 346 35.97 -18.25 10.66
N TYR A 347 35.33 -19.33 10.21
CA TYR A 347 34.84 -20.42 11.05
C TYR A 347 35.27 -21.78 10.51
N GLY A 348 36.49 -21.84 9.98
CA GLY A 348 37.15 -23.01 9.38
C GLY A 348 37.01 -24.31 10.20
N ASP A 349 36.96 -24.20 11.53
CA ASP A 349 36.91 -25.34 12.45
C ASP A 349 35.52 -25.59 13.06
N SER A 350 34.47 -24.89 12.57
CA SER A 350 33.10 -25.08 13.04
C SER A 350 32.60 -26.51 12.77
N GLU A 351 31.86 -27.08 13.71
CA GLU A 351 31.16 -28.36 13.54
C GLU A 351 30.15 -28.34 12.39
N ARG A 352 29.73 -27.14 11.94
CA ARG A 352 28.81 -26.94 10.82
C ARG A 352 29.52 -26.89 9.46
N MET A 353 30.85 -26.79 9.44
CA MET A 353 31.65 -26.72 8.21
C MET A 353 31.39 -27.86 7.23
N PRO A 354 31.18 -29.12 7.66
CA PRO A 354 30.99 -30.21 6.70
C PRO A 354 29.79 -30.03 5.78
N LEU A 355 28.68 -29.49 6.30
CA LEU A 355 27.51 -29.19 5.47
C LEU A 355 27.76 -27.99 4.57
N VAL A 356 28.46 -26.95 5.07
CA VAL A 356 28.82 -25.78 4.27
C VAL A 356 29.70 -26.18 3.07
N LEU A 357 30.72 -27.02 3.28
CA LEU A 357 31.56 -27.54 2.20
C LEU A 357 30.78 -28.39 1.21
N LEU A 358 29.93 -29.31 1.69
CA LEU A 358 29.07 -30.13 0.83
C LEU A 358 28.18 -29.27 -0.08
N ARG A 359 27.55 -28.22 0.48
CA ARG A 359 26.67 -27.33 -0.29
C ARG A 359 27.45 -26.43 -1.24
N ALA A 360 28.60 -25.91 -0.83
CA ALA A 360 29.48 -25.13 -1.70
C ALA A 360 29.96 -25.97 -2.89
N ALA A 361 30.41 -27.21 -2.65
CA ALA A 361 30.85 -28.13 -3.69
C ALA A 361 29.74 -28.38 -4.73
N ARG A 362 28.51 -28.66 -4.28
CA ARG A 362 27.34 -28.83 -5.18
C ARG A 362 27.04 -27.62 -6.05
N LEU A 363 27.22 -26.42 -5.51
CA LEU A 363 27.04 -25.19 -6.27
C LEU A 363 28.13 -24.99 -7.32
N GLU A 364 29.34 -25.49 -7.07
CA GLU A 364 30.49 -25.43 -7.99
C GLU A 364 30.48 -26.54 -9.05
N GLU A 365 29.75 -27.65 -8.88
CA GLU A 365 29.72 -28.77 -9.84
C GLU A 365 29.42 -28.33 -11.28
N GLY A 366 28.52 -27.36 -11.46
CA GLY A 366 28.15 -26.81 -12.76
C GLY A 366 28.96 -25.59 -13.21
N VAL A 367 29.92 -25.13 -12.40
CA VAL A 367 30.69 -23.90 -12.62
C VAL A 367 32.18 -24.20 -12.77
N ASP A 368 32.75 -24.87 -11.76
CA ASP A 368 34.15 -25.27 -11.69
C ASP A 368 34.24 -26.66 -11.01
N PRO A 369 34.23 -27.75 -11.81
CA PRO A 369 34.30 -29.11 -11.30
C PRO A 369 35.57 -29.40 -10.49
N ASP A 370 36.70 -28.76 -10.80
CA ASP A 370 37.95 -28.94 -10.07
C ASP A 370 37.83 -28.36 -8.66
N ARG A 371 37.23 -27.18 -8.57
CA ARG A 371 36.92 -26.56 -7.28
C ARG A 371 35.92 -27.37 -6.47
N ALA A 372 34.90 -27.93 -7.12
CA ALA A 372 33.95 -28.83 -6.47
C ALA A 372 34.64 -30.07 -5.88
N ARG A 373 35.52 -30.73 -6.65
CA ARG A 373 36.35 -31.86 -6.18
C ARG A 373 37.18 -31.49 -4.96
N ALA A 374 37.89 -30.36 -5.01
CA ALA A 374 38.72 -29.89 -3.91
C ALA A 374 37.92 -29.65 -2.60
N LEU A 375 36.68 -29.17 -2.71
CA LEU A 375 35.80 -28.95 -1.56
C LEU A 375 35.29 -30.28 -0.97
N TYR A 376 34.95 -31.26 -1.80
CA TYR A 376 34.58 -32.61 -1.35
C TYR A 376 35.75 -33.31 -0.64
N ASP A 377 36.94 -33.25 -1.22
CA ASP A 377 38.15 -33.80 -0.61
C ASP A 377 38.49 -33.14 0.72
N GLU A 378 38.37 -31.81 0.80
CA GLU A 378 38.58 -31.07 2.05
C GLU A 378 37.64 -31.58 3.14
N GLN A 379 36.35 -31.72 2.83
CA GLN A 379 35.35 -32.20 3.76
C GLN A 379 35.68 -33.62 4.27
N LEU A 380 35.99 -34.55 3.37
CA LEU A 380 36.27 -35.95 3.71
C LEU A 380 37.56 -36.11 4.51
N ARG A 381 38.58 -35.31 4.20
CA ARG A 381 39.86 -35.32 4.91
C ARG A 381 39.75 -34.76 6.32
N ARG A 382 39.06 -33.63 6.49
CA ARG A 382 38.98 -32.92 7.78
C ARG A 382 37.86 -33.45 8.69
N TRP A 383 36.77 -33.96 8.12
CA TRP A 383 35.63 -34.51 8.87
C TRP A 383 35.17 -35.89 8.33
N PRO A 384 36.03 -36.93 8.43
CA PRO A 384 35.72 -38.25 7.88
C PRO A 384 34.49 -38.92 8.52
N GLN A 385 34.18 -38.57 9.77
CA GLN A 385 33.02 -39.10 10.51
C GLN A 385 31.76 -38.22 10.39
N SER A 386 31.78 -37.20 9.53
CA SER A 386 30.62 -36.34 9.30
C SER A 386 29.44 -37.14 8.74
N PRO A 387 28.19 -36.86 9.17
CA PRO A 387 26.99 -37.48 8.59
C PRO A 387 26.86 -37.19 7.08
N TYR A 388 27.55 -36.17 6.58
CA TYR A 388 27.55 -35.76 5.18
C TYR A 388 28.64 -36.45 4.33
N GLY A 389 29.55 -37.22 4.94
CA GLY A 389 30.68 -37.83 4.23
C GLY A 389 30.26 -38.91 3.21
N GLY A 390 29.13 -39.60 3.45
CA GLY A 390 28.57 -40.53 2.48
C GLY A 390 28.05 -39.84 1.21
N LEU A 391 27.44 -38.66 1.36
CA LEU A 391 26.94 -37.87 0.23
C LEU A 391 28.10 -37.26 -0.59
N ALA A 392 29.13 -36.78 0.10
CA ALA A 392 30.31 -36.21 -0.54
C ALA A 392 31.08 -37.23 -1.39
N ARG A 393 31.31 -38.44 -0.88
CA ARG A 393 31.97 -39.52 -1.63
C ARG A 393 31.23 -39.87 -2.93
N ARG A 394 29.91 -40.06 -2.86
CA ARG A 394 29.11 -40.37 -4.06
C ARG A 394 29.16 -39.26 -5.10
N ALA A 395 29.14 -38.00 -4.66
CA ALA A 395 29.25 -36.86 -5.56
C ALA A 395 30.64 -36.79 -6.22
N LEU A 396 31.70 -37.03 -5.44
CA LEU A 396 33.08 -37.08 -5.94
C LEU A 396 33.27 -38.19 -6.98
N GLU A 397 32.81 -39.42 -6.67
CA GLU A 397 32.84 -40.55 -7.62
C GLU A 397 32.09 -40.21 -8.92
N THR A 398 30.99 -39.46 -8.84
CA THR A 398 30.25 -39.04 -10.04
C THR A 398 31.07 -38.06 -10.89
N LEU A 399 31.78 -37.11 -10.27
CA LEU A 399 32.64 -36.15 -10.96
C LEU A 399 33.91 -36.76 -11.56
N GLU A 400 34.40 -37.89 -11.02
CA GLU A 400 35.57 -38.60 -11.55
C GLU A 400 35.25 -39.50 -12.75
N ASN A 401 33.98 -39.90 -12.89
CA ASN A 401 33.50 -40.76 -13.97
C ASN A 401 32.95 -40.00 -15.19
N VAL A 402 33.03 -38.66 -15.17
CA VAL A 402 32.66 -37.72 -16.25
C VAL A 402 33.93 -37.08 -16.78
#